data_AF-A0A8H8MD03-F1
#
_entry.id   AF-A0A8H8MD03-F1
#
_cell.length_a   1.000
_cell.length_b   1.000
_cell.length_c   1.000
_cell.angle_alpha   90.00
_cell.angle_beta   90.00
_cell.angle_gamma   90.00
#
_symmetry.space_group_name_H-M   'P 1'
#
loop_
_entity.id
_entity.type
_entity.pdbx_description
1 polymer ?
#
loop_
_entity_poly.entity_id
_entity_poly.type
_entity_poly.pdbx_seq_one_letter_code
_entity_poly.pdbx_strand_id
1 'polypeptide(L)'
;MPLEPHSPSSGEAVGSRSLLLSLCPIKLIKLIWRRFKPKSKQEPKTPLPQLQKLIRLPPEVYWHIVSYCVDSIVTTLHVREYRLGRETLNQGQTLLALMRVSKPFSNLVLRAWNRYWPVSTASTWSLARPIVFFELFTRPVDLSSFTHLRFASLDFARAFGYSDGAWYNLPFRAALPPAIEEIELLWSHAPLSDLINIVREQCPRVTTLRIVPCTMFNNPSCAWWSGHQLSDHHDHYLRGANVVEVIECARVLASGIRDLVHLKNLHIGYYFVPFEAVNAHRSARDHVRYHSIKDSIKWIDGVHAQSIVQFNAKWAADHPGIPPPNVHLPRLADRRLWAKPCPRCIEQWSEVSERAERVAASVLAAELPQLETVSFSSFVAEQRVAPSEWVVGRVEAPPSSNGEQQVWIRTKRPGTPCSTGKHLLFRLSGMRWICTDHEQATR
;
A
#
# COMPACT_ATOMS: atom_id res chain seq x y z
N MET A 1 30.72 -26.58 -48.59
CA MET A 1 32.19 -26.50 -48.76
C MET A 1 32.49 -26.27 -50.22
N PRO A 2 33.51 -25.47 -50.61
CA PRO A 2 33.91 -24.11 -50.20
C PRO A 2 33.89 -23.17 -51.46
N LEU A 3 34.07 -21.84 -51.44
CA LEU A 3 35.19 -21.01 -50.99
C LEU A 3 34.74 -19.54 -50.85
N GLU A 4 35.32 -18.85 -49.88
CA GLU A 4 35.19 -17.42 -49.58
C GLU A 4 35.91 -16.51 -50.60
N PRO A 5 35.60 -15.21 -50.60
CA PRO A 5 36.61 -14.19 -50.84
C PRO A 5 36.81 -13.26 -49.63
N HIS A 6 38.08 -13.12 -49.27
CA HIS A 6 38.62 -12.23 -48.24
C HIS A 6 38.33 -10.74 -48.53
N SER A 7 38.07 -9.99 -47.46
CA SER A 7 38.17 -8.52 -47.44
C SER A 7 39.20 -8.07 -46.39
N PRO A 8 39.97 -7.00 -46.66
CA PRO A 8 41.14 -6.66 -45.87
C PRO A 8 40.81 -5.92 -44.59
N SER A 9 41.66 -6.17 -43.59
CA SER A 9 41.74 -5.49 -42.31
C SER A 9 42.20 -4.04 -42.47
N SER A 10 41.49 -3.11 -41.85
CA SER A 10 42.07 -1.85 -41.38
C SER A 10 41.56 -1.61 -39.96
N GLY A 11 42.49 -1.71 -39.02
CA GLY A 11 42.26 -1.38 -37.62
C GLY A 11 42.55 0.09 -37.41
N GLU A 12 41.60 0.80 -36.80
CA GLU A 12 41.90 2.00 -36.02
C GLU A 12 41.12 1.98 -34.71
N ALA A 13 41.89 2.14 -33.63
CA ALA A 13 41.42 2.09 -32.26
C ALA A 13 40.67 3.37 -31.89
N VAL A 14 39.33 3.33 -31.93
CA VAL A 14 38.46 4.31 -31.26
C VAL A 14 37.71 3.61 -30.14
N GLY A 15 38.46 3.16 -29.13
CA GLY A 15 37.93 2.30 -28.07
C GLY A 15 38.41 2.72 -26.69
N SER A 16 38.07 3.94 -26.24
CA SER A 16 38.21 4.30 -24.81
C SER A 16 37.38 5.49 -24.32
N ARG A 17 36.78 6.32 -25.19
CA ARG A 17 35.96 7.48 -24.75
C ARG A 17 34.44 7.26 -24.75
N SER A 18 33.95 6.16 -25.33
CA SER A 18 32.50 5.87 -25.44
C SER A 18 31.91 5.09 -24.25
N LEU A 19 32.71 4.57 -23.31
CA LEU A 19 32.20 3.72 -22.22
C LEU A 19 31.71 4.50 -20.99
N LEU A 20 32.06 5.78 -20.85
CA LEU A 20 31.61 6.60 -19.72
C LEU A 20 30.23 7.25 -19.93
N LEU A 21 29.79 7.40 -21.18
CA LEU A 21 28.49 8.01 -21.51
C LEU A 21 27.33 7.00 -21.53
N SER A 22 27.59 5.69 -21.48
CA SER A 22 26.54 4.65 -21.40
C SER A 22 26.26 4.17 -19.97
N LEU A 23 26.99 4.68 -18.97
CA LEU A 23 26.71 4.40 -17.58
C LEU A 23 25.53 5.25 -17.14
N CYS A 24 24.35 4.60 -17.00
CA CYS A 24 23.20 5.17 -16.30
C CYS A 24 23.68 5.93 -15.04
N PRO A 25 23.33 7.21 -14.84
CA PRO A 25 23.76 8.00 -13.69
C PRO A 25 23.52 7.29 -12.35
N ILE A 26 22.52 6.40 -12.28
CA ILE A 26 22.23 5.54 -11.13
C ILE A 26 23.32 4.47 -10.90
N LYS A 27 23.93 3.90 -11.95
CA LYS A 27 25.10 3.02 -11.82
C LYS A 27 26.30 3.79 -11.29
N LEU A 28 26.49 5.04 -11.73
CA LEU A 28 27.53 5.93 -11.20
C LEU A 28 27.28 6.26 -9.71
N ILE A 29 26.04 6.60 -9.34
CA ILE A 29 25.63 6.80 -7.94
C ILE A 29 25.82 5.51 -7.13
N LYS A 30 25.46 4.32 -7.66
CA LYS A 30 25.67 3.02 -7.00
C LYS A 30 27.16 2.66 -6.85
N LEU A 31 28.01 3.05 -7.82
CA LEU A 31 29.46 2.88 -7.77
C LEU A 31 30.10 3.81 -6.74
N ILE A 32 29.68 5.07 -6.72
CA ILE A 32 30.02 6.06 -5.69
C ILE A 32 29.55 5.51 -4.33
N TRP A 33 28.30 5.04 -4.21
CA TRP A 33 27.68 4.47 -3.01
C TRP A 33 28.38 3.24 -2.43
N ARG A 34 28.79 2.28 -3.27
CA ARG A 34 29.56 1.10 -2.83
C ARG A 34 30.88 1.50 -2.15
N ARG A 35 31.42 2.69 -2.45
CA ARG A 35 32.60 3.25 -1.79
C ARG A 35 32.31 4.00 -0.47
N PHE A 36 31.04 4.33 -0.17
CA PHE A 36 30.64 5.07 1.04
C PHE A 36 30.01 4.21 2.15
N LYS A 37 29.76 2.91 1.93
CA LYS A 37 29.16 2.04 2.95
C LYS A 37 30.11 1.93 4.15
N PRO A 38 29.75 2.38 5.38
CA PRO A 38 30.58 2.12 6.54
C PRO A 38 30.59 0.62 6.79
N LYS A 39 31.78 0.02 6.91
CA LYS A 39 31.93 -1.37 7.34
C LYS A 39 31.31 -1.49 8.73
N SER A 40 30.32 -2.37 8.90
CA SER A 40 29.79 -2.70 10.23
C SER A 40 30.92 -3.23 11.09
N LYS A 41 30.91 -2.85 12.37
CA LYS A 41 31.91 -3.23 13.36
C LYS A 41 31.87 -4.73 13.60
N GLN A 42 32.70 -5.49 12.88
CA GLN A 42 33.39 -6.73 13.28
C GLN A 42 33.79 -7.50 12.03
N GLU A 43 35.05 -7.31 11.59
CA GLU A 43 35.90 -8.32 10.95
C GLU A 43 37.32 -7.75 10.73
N PRO A 44 38.36 -8.59 10.58
CA PRO A 44 39.69 -8.35 11.14
C PRO A 44 40.51 -7.27 10.42
N LYS A 45 41.37 -6.63 11.22
CA LYS A 45 42.34 -5.60 10.85
C LYS A 45 43.34 -6.12 9.82
N THR A 46 43.07 -5.92 8.54
CA THR A 46 44.13 -5.71 7.54
C THR A 46 44.21 -4.22 7.23
N PRO A 47 45.39 -3.59 7.35
CA PRO A 47 45.54 -2.17 7.04
C PRO A 47 45.50 -2.00 5.51
N LEU A 48 44.35 -1.62 4.98
CA LEU A 48 44.27 -1.06 3.63
C LEU A 48 44.82 0.37 3.67
N PRO A 49 45.89 0.69 2.91
CA PRO A 49 46.45 2.02 2.89
C PRO A 49 45.54 2.99 2.12
N GLN A 50 45.35 4.18 2.70
CA GLN A 50 45.00 5.44 2.03
C GLN A 50 43.72 5.47 1.15
N LEU A 51 42.55 5.48 1.78
CA LEU A 51 41.28 5.89 1.15
C LEU A 51 40.61 7.09 1.86
N GLN A 52 41.42 7.99 2.43
CA GLN A 52 40.94 9.20 3.13
C GLN A 52 40.81 10.46 2.26
N LYS A 53 41.21 10.41 0.98
CA LYS A 53 40.90 11.50 0.02
C LYS A 53 39.67 11.15 -0.79
N LEU A 54 38.53 11.08 -0.11
CA LEU A 54 37.23 11.14 -0.78
C LEU A 54 37.13 12.51 -1.45
N ILE A 55 37.23 12.53 -2.79
CA ILE A 55 37.04 13.73 -3.61
C ILE A 55 35.67 14.31 -3.23
N ARG A 56 35.67 15.46 -2.54
CA ARG A 56 34.45 16.23 -2.31
C ARG A 56 34.02 16.75 -3.67
N LEU A 57 32.92 16.20 -4.20
CA LEU A 57 32.32 16.79 -5.40
C LEU A 57 31.80 18.20 -5.04
N PRO A 58 31.88 19.17 -5.95
CA PRO A 58 31.24 20.46 -5.76
C PRO A 58 29.72 20.30 -5.51
N PRO A 59 29.09 21.13 -4.66
CA PRO A 59 27.65 21.09 -4.39
C PRO A 59 26.77 21.10 -5.65
N GLU A 60 27.22 21.78 -6.71
CA GLU A 60 26.55 21.90 -8.00
C GLU A 60 26.46 20.55 -8.71
N VAL A 61 27.50 19.72 -8.60
CA VAL A 61 27.49 18.37 -9.18
C VAL A 61 26.48 17.48 -8.48
N TYR A 62 26.41 17.53 -7.13
CA TYR A 62 25.37 16.84 -6.39
C TYR A 62 23.98 17.33 -6.78
N TRP A 63 23.81 18.64 -6.94
CA TRP A 63 22.57 19.22 -7.41
C TRP A 63 22.15 18.68 -8.78
N HIS A 64 23.05 18.67 -9.77
CA HIS A 64 22.75 18.17 -11.12
C HIS A 64 22.39 16.68 -11.11
N ILE A 65 23.11 15.87 -10.34
CA ILE A 65 22.81 14.44 -10.20
C ILE A 65 21.42 14.25 -9.60
N VAL A 66 21.13 14.93 -8.49
CA VAL A 66 19.84 14.82 -7.79
C VAL A 66 18.70 15.35 -8.65
N SER A 67 18.86 16.51 -9.29
CA SER A 67 17.88 17.08 -10.22
C SER A 67 17.61 16.09 -11.35
N TYR A 68 18.64 15.60 -12.05
CA TYR A 68 18.47 14.63 -13.12
C TYR A 68 17.71 13.37 -12.67
N CYS A 69 18.01 12.84 -11.48
CA CYS A 69 17.29 11.69 -10.95
C CYS A 69 15.82 12.02 -10.66
N VAL A 70 15.53 13.20 -10.10
CA VAL A 70 14.15 13.66 -9.88
C VAL A 70 13.43 13.87 -11.23
N ASP A 71 14.06 14.56 -12.18
CA ASP A 71 13.54 14.82 -13.52
C ASP A 71 13.19 13.50 -14.23
N SER A 72 14.08 12.50 -14.15
CA SER A 72 13.87 11.17 -14.71
C SER A 72 12.69 10.43 -14.05
N ILE A 73 12.46 10.60 -12.76
CA ILE A 73 11.31 10.00 -12.07
C ILE A 73 10.03 10.71 -12.51
N VAL A 74 10.00 12.04 -12.45
CA VAL A 74 8.82 12.84 -12.81
C VAL A 74 8.40 12.57 -14.26
N THR A 75 9.35 12.46 -15.19
CA THR A 75 9.08 12.18 -16.61
C THR A 75 8.64 10.74 -16.89
N THR A 76 8.98 9.77 -16.03
CA THR A 76 8.58 8.36 -16.18
C THR A 76 7.30 8.01 -15.42
N LEU A 77 6.86 8.85 -14.48
CA LEU A 77 5.62 8.67 -13.74
C LEU A 77 4.41 8.89 -14.67
N HIS A 78 3.88 7.82 -15.26
CA HIS A 78 2.52 7.83 -15.79
C HIS A 78 1.54 7.71 -14.62
N VAL A 79 0.95 8.85 -14.26
CA VAL A 79 0.26 9.14 -13.00
C VAL A 79 -0.97 8.26 -12.69
N ARG A 80 -1.47 7.43 -13.60
CA ARG A 80 -2.73 6.69 -13.37
C ARG A 80 -2.58 5.21 -13.06
N GLU A 81 -1.42 4.61 -13.26
CA GLU A 81 -1.24 3.19 -12.92
C GLU A 81 -0.56 3.09 -11.55
N TYR A 82 -1.39 2.82 -10.53
CA TYR A 82 -1.08 2.63 -9.11
C TYR A 82 0.04 1.63 -8.77
N ARG A 83 0.65 1.02 -9.78
CA ARG A 83 1.85 0.19 -9.65
C ARG A 83 2.96 0.98 -10.32
N LEU A 84 3.67 1.79 -9.53
CA LEU A 84 4.99 2.25 -9.94
C LEU A 84 5.71 1.04 -10.55
N GLY A 85 6.09 1.14 -11.83
CA GLY A 85 6.92 0.13 -12.44
C GLY A 85 8.08 -0.15 -11.50
N ARG A 86 8.50 -1.41 -11.38
CA ARG A 86 9.60 -1.82 -10.49
C ARG A 86 10.82 -0.90 -10.64
N GLU A 87 11.03 -0.35 -11.84
CA GLU A 87 12.05 0.64 -12.15
C GLU A 87 11.84 1.99 -11.46
N THR A 88 10.66 2.59 -11.53
CA THR A 88 10.34 3.85 -10.83
C THR A 88 10.42 3.69 -9.31
N LEU A 89 9.99 2.53 -8.79
CA LEU A 89 10.17 2.19 -7.37
C LEU A 89 11.65 2.12 -6.99
N ASN A 90 12.49 1.46 -7.81
CA ASN A 90 13.94 1.39 -7.59
C ASN A 90 14.61 2.77 -7.66
N GLN A 91 14.14 3.65 -8.53
CA GLN A 91 14.64 5.03 -8.64
C GLN A 91 14.24 5.86 -7.42
N GLY A 92 12.97 5.78 -6.99
CA GLY A 92 12.49 6.38 -5.75
C GLY A 92 13.25 5.90 -4.52
N GLN A 93 13.46 4.58 -4.39
CA GLN A 93 14.28 4.00 -3.32
C GLN A 93 15.73 4.49 -3.34
N THR A 94 16.29 4.76 -4.52
CA THR A 94 17.64 5.34 -4.64
C THR A 94 17.67 6.78 -4.13
N LEU A 95 16.67 7.60 -4.48
CA LEU A 95 16.55 8.95 -3.91
C LEU A 95 16.34 8.93 -2.40
N LEU A 96 15.50 8.03 -1.90
CA LEU A 96 15.28 7.85 -0.46
C LEU A 96 16.57 7.42 0.25
N ALA A 97 17.34 6.50 -0.34
CA ALA A 97 18.65 6.12 0.17
C ALA A 97 19.60 7.33 0.24
N LEU A 98 19.59 8.22 -0.77
CA LEU A 98 20.36 9.46 -0.76
C LEU A 98 19.90 10.42 0.34
N MET A 99 18.59 10.63 0.51
CA MET A 99 18.04 11.49 1.57
C MET A 99 18.48 11.03 2.97
N ARG A 100 18.60 9.71 3.18
CA ARG A 100 19.03 9.13 4.47
C ARG A 100 20.52 9.33 4.77
N VAL A 101 21.35 9.68 3.79
CA VAL A 101 22.79 9.83 3.99
C VAL A 101 23.10 10.97 4.96
N SER A 102 22.45 12.12 4.75
CA SER A 102 22.70 13.31 5.56
C SER A 102 21.62 14.37 5.34
N LYS A 103 21.50 15.32 6.28
CA LYS A 103 20.60 16.47 6.16
C LYS A 103 20.84 17.29 4.87
N PRO A 104 22.10 17.57 4.43
CA PRO A 104 22.35 18.21 3.13
C PRO A 104 21.77 17.47 1.92
N PHE A 105 21.93 16.14 1.85
CA PHE A 105 21.34 15.36 0.75
C PHE A 105 19.82 15.39 0.79
N SER A 106 19.22 15.24 1.97
CA SER A 106 17.78 15.40 2.16
C SER A 106 17.30 16.75 1.62
N ASN A 107 17.99 17.85 1.97
CA ASN A 107 17.64 19.19 1.50
C ASN A 107 17.83 19.35 -0.02
N LEU A 108 18.85 18.74 -0.61
CA LEU A 108 19.07 18.76 -2.07
C LEU A 108 17.93 18.06 -2.82
N VAL A 109 17.53 16.87 -2.37
CA VAL A 109 16.42 16.11 -2.97
C VAL A 109 15.12 16.89 -2.82
N LEU A 110 14.81 17.39 -1.62
CA LEU A 110 13.60 18.19 -1.39
C LEU A 110 13.59 19.45 -2.24
N ARG A 111 14.73 20.16 -2.35
CA ARG A 111 14.84 21.34 -3.20
C ARG A 111 14.67 21.01 -4.69
N ALA A 112 15.14 19.85 -5.16
CA ALA A 112 14.91 19.38 -6.53
C ALA A 112 13.44 19.05 -6.78
N TRP A 113 12.81 18.37 -5.84
CA TRP A 113 11.37 18.11 -5.86
C TRP A 113 10.56 19.41 -5.89
N ASN A 114 10.97 20.40 -5.09
CA ASN A 114 10.35 21.73 -5.03
C ASN A 114 10.46 22.53 -6.33
N ARG A 115 11.22 22.11 -7.36
CA ARG A 115 11.18 22.76 -8.68
C ARG A 115 9.94 22.42 -9.49
N TYR A 116 9.41 21.21 -9.27
CA TYR A 116 8.21 20.72 -9.93
C TYR A 116 6.92 21.25 -9.29
N TRP A 117 7.06 21.99 -8.20
CA TRP A 117 5.98 22.47 -7.35
C TRP A 117 5.38 23.84 -7.72
N PRO A 118 6.16 24.91 -8.04
CA PRO A 118 5.66 26.27 -8.16
C PRO A 118 5.33 26.68 -9.60
N VAL A 119 5.68 25.86 -10.61
CA VAL A 119 5.66 26.29 -12.03
C VAL A 119 4.31 26.06 -12.73
N SER A 120 3.34 25.41 -12.10
CA SER A 120 2.25 24.80 -12.86
C SER A 120 0.91 25.51 -12.64
N THR A 121 0.67 26.54 -13.46
CA THR A 121 -0.66 27.11 -13.70
C THR A 121 -1.65 26.04 -14.17
N ALA A 122 -2.93 26.25 -13.88
CA ALA A 122 -4.04 25.30 -14.03
C ALA A 122 -4.18 24.63 -15.42
N SER A 123 -3.58 25.16 -16.49
CA SER A 123 -3.69 24.65 -17.86
C SER A 123 -2.83 23.42 -18.18
N THR A 124 -1.78 23.14 -17.39
CA THR A 124 -0.86 21.99 -17.65
C THR A 124 -1.24 20.69 -16.91
N TRP A 125 -2.27 20.69 -16.07
CA TRP A 125 -2.58 19.60 -15.13
C TRP A 125 -3.57 18.54 -15.61
N SER A 126 -4.10 18.64 -16.84
CA SER A 126 -5.04 17.63 -17.36
C SER A 126 -4.41 16.23 -17.53
N LEU A 127 -3.07 16.11 -17.47
CA LEU A 127 -2.36 14.86 -17.74
C LEU A 127 -1.44 14.37 -16.60
N ALA A 128 -1.08 15.19 -15.61
CA ALA A 128 -0.20 14.77 -14.52
C ALA A 128 -0.55 15.43 -13.19
N ARG A 129 -1.27 14.70 -12.32
CA ARG A 129 -1.37 15.00 -10.89
C ARG A 129 0.00 14.65 -10.25
N PRO A 130 0.67 15.56 -9.52
CA PRO A 130 1.88 15.24 -8.79
C PRO A 130 1.50 14.31 -7.64
N ILE A 131 1.75 13.03 -7.87
CA ILE A 131 1.72 12.04 -6.81
C ILE A 131 3.01 12.21 -6.01
N VAL A 132 2.87 12.54 -4.74
CA VAL A 132 3.99 12.49 -3.82
C VAL A 132 3.93 11.16 -3.07
N PHE A 133 4.84 10.26 -3.43
CA PHE A 133 5.13 9.04 -2.66
C PHE A 133 6.16 9.38 -1.59
N PHE A 134 5.73 9.42 -0.33
CA PHE A 134 6.65 9.39 0.80
C PHE A 134 6.60 8.00 1.43
N GLU A 135 7.69 7.26 1.33
CA GLU A 135 7.99 6.24 2.33
C GLU A 135 8.46 6.98 3.59
N LEU A 136 7.54 7.19 4.55
CA LEU A 136 7.81 7.92 5.79
C LEU A 136 8.64 7.05 6.74
N PHE A 137 9.97 7.09 6.61
CA PHE A 137 10.84 6.48 7.60
C PHE A 137 11.13 7.44 8.75
N THR A 138 10.73 7.03 9.95
CA THR A 138 11.33 7.32 11.27
C THR A 138 11.58 8.77 11.65
N ARG A 139 11.27 9.75 10.80
CA ARG A 139 11.37 11.17 11.09
C ARG A 139 10.06 11.85 10.73
N PRO A 140 9.60 12.78 11.57
CA PRO A 140 8.49 13.65 11.20
C PRO A 140 8.83 14.35 9.89
N VAL A 141 8.00 14.13 8.87
CA VAL A 141 8.08 14.90 7.63
C VAL A 141 6.97 15.93 7.70
N ASP A 142 7.38 17.19 7.77
CA ASP A 142 6.45 18.31 7.73
C ASP A 142 6.14 18.65 6.25
N LEU A 143 4.98 18.20 5.81
CA LEU A 143 4.43 18.50 4.48
C LEU A 143 3.53 19.75 4.49
N SER A 144 3.33 20.41 5.63
CA SER A 144 2.44 21.57 5.74
C SER A 144 2.90 22.75 4.87
N SER A 145 4.21 22.86 4.63
CA SER A 145 4.79 23.88 3.74
C SER A 145 4.41 23.71 2.26
N PHE A 146 3.90 22.54 1.86
CA PHE A 146 3.49 22.25 0.50
C PHE A 146 2.01 22.63 0.29
N THR A 147 1.71 23.94 0.34
CA THR A 147 0.33 24.49 0.31
C THR A 147 -0.48 24.14 -0.95
N HIS A 148 0.20 23.75 -2.03
CA HIS A 148 -0.42 23.31 -3.29
C HIS A 148 -0.62 21.78 -3.39
N LEU A 149 -0.35 21.02 -2.32
CA LEU A 149 -0.39 19.55 -2.34
C LEU A 149 -1.84 19.13 -2.27
N ARG A 150 -2.32 18.50 -3.35
CA ARG A 150 -3.70 18.00 -3.46
C ARG A 150 -3.78 16.49 -3.27
N PHE A 151 -2.71 15.77 -3.59
CA PHE A 151 -2.66 14.30 -3.48
C PHE A 151 -1.47 13.88 -2.62
N ALA A 152 -1.67 12.96 -1.67
CA ALA A 152 -0.58 12.33 -0.93
C ALA A 152 -0.77 10.81 -0.83
N SER A 153 0.30 10.04 -1.07
CA SER A 153 0.31 8.60 -0.80
C SER A 153 1.43 8.31 0.20
N LEU A 154 1.03 7.85 1.38
CA LEU A 154 1.90 7.68 2.55
C LEU A 154 2.05 6.20 2.85
N ASP A 155 3.29 5.71 2.84
CA ASP A 155 3.62 4.32 3.16
C ASP A 155 4.03 4.17 4.64
N PHE A 156 3.31 3.30 5.34
CA PHE A 156 3.45 2.94 6.74
C PHE A 156 4.00 1.51 6.98
N ALA A 157 4.51 0.82 5.96
CA ALA A 157 5.02 -0.56 6.07
C ALA A 157 6.17 -0.73 7.07
N ARG A 158 6.77 0.37 7.54
CA ARG A 158 7.79 0.36 8.60
C ARG A 158 7.45 1.28 9.78
N ALA A 159 6.19 1.66 9.94
CA ALA A 159 5.72 2.50 11.03
C ALA A 159 5.52 1.71 12.33
N PHE A 160 6.44 0.80 12.66
CA PHE A 160 6.42 -0.01 13.87
C PHE A 160 7.84 -0.26 14.39
N GLY A 161 7.94 -0.63 15.66
CA GLY A 161 9.16 -1.08 16.32
C GLY A 161 8.91 -2.26 17.23
N TYR A 162 10.00 -2.83 17.73
CA TYR A 162 9.99 -3.87 18.75
C TYR A 162 10.95 -3.48 19.86
N SER A 163 10.46 -3.42 21.09
CA SER A 163 11.26 -3.15 22.29
C SER A 163 10.62 -3.82 23.49
N ASP A 164 11.44 -4.25 24.46
CA ASP A 164 10.98 -4.79 25.74
C ASP A 164 9.97 -5.94 25.61
N GLY A 165 10.14 -6.78 24.59
CA GLY A 165 9.26 -7.93 24.37
C GLY A 165 7.98 -7.61 23.59
N ALA A 166 7.69 -6.34 23.31
CA ALA A 166 6.43 -5.89 22.73
C ALA A 166 6.62 -5.15 21.40
N TRP A 167 5.63 -5.32 20.51
CA TRP A 167 5.51 -4.51 19.31
C TRP A 167 4.80 -3.21 19.63
N TYR A 168 5.23 -2.12 19.00
CA TYR A 168 4.58 -0.83 19.11
C TYR A 168 4.51 -0.16 17.75
N ASN A 169 3.45 0.62 17.52
CA ASN A 169 3.35 1.49 16.36
C ASN A 169 4.20 2.74 16.61
N LEU A 170 5.01 3.12 15.62
CA LEU A 170 5.70 4.39 15.67
C LEU A 170 4.66 5.50 15.52
N PRO A 171 4.67 6.53 16.39
CA PRO A 171 3.69 7.60 16.28
C PRO A 171 3.83 8.27 14.93
N PHE A 172 2.71 8.38 14.21
CA PHE A 172 2.68 9.21 13.01
C PHE A 172 2.89 10.66 13.41
N ARG A 173 3.93 11.27 12.85
CA ARG A 173 4.27 12.68 13.09
C ARG A 173 4.47 13.41 11.78
N ALA A 174 3.61 13.18 10.79
CA ALA A 174 3.58 14.06 9.62
C ALA A 174 2.58 15.19 9.87
N ALA A 175 2.98 16.39 9.48
CA ALA A 175 2.06 17.52 9.33
C ALA A 175 1.68 17.59 7.86
N LEU A 176 0.40 17.40 7.55
CA LEU A 176 -0.16 17.40 6.22
C LEU A 176 -0.76 18.79 5.91
N PRO A 177 -0.62 19.28 4.67
CA PRO A 177 -1.20 20.56 4.30
C PRO A 177 -2.73 20.44 4.21
N PRO A 178 -3.49 21.46 4.68
CA PRO A 178 -4.96 21.43 4.72
C PRO A 178 -5.61 21.40 3.34
N ALA A 179 -4.81 21.56 2.29
CA ALA A 179 -5.26 21.62 0.92
C ALA A 179 -5.33 20.24 0.23
N ILE A 180 -4.97 19.15 0.93
CA ILE A 180 -5.12 17.78 0.44
C ILE A 180 -6.58 17.48 0.11
N GLU A 181 -6.80 16.97 -1.09
CA GLU A 181 -8.09 16.52 -1.62
C GLU A 181 -8.14 15.00 -1.81
N GLU A 182 -6.99 14.34 -1.96
CA GLU A 182 -6.88 12.89 -2.14
C GLU A 182 -5.74 12.36 -1.27
N ILE A 183 -6.03 11.37 -0.42
CA ILE A 183 -4.99 10.77 0.44
C ILE A 183 -5.09 9.25 0.47
N GLU A 184 -3.92 8.62 0.39
CA GLU A 184 -3.74 7.19 0.55
C GLU A 184 -2.82 6.90 1.73
N LEU A 185 -3.26 6.02 2.63
CA LEU A 185 -2.50 5.53 3.76
C LEU A 185 -2.25 4.03 3.53
N LEU A 186 -1.04 3.68 3.12
CA LEU A 186 -0.67 2.35 2.65
C LEU A 186 0.12 1.58 3.71
N TRP A 187 -0.13 0.28 3.76
CA TRP A 187 0.63 -0.70 4.55
C TRP A 187 0.75 -0.36 6.04
N SER A 188 -0.30 0.26 6.60
CA SER A 188 -0.32 0.59 8.03
C SER A 188 -0.64 -0.61 8.91
N HIS A 189 0.01 -0.65 10.07
CA HIS A 189 -0.30 -1.53 11.20
C HIS A 189 -1.01 -0.78 12.35
N ALA A 190 -1.21 0.53 12.19
CA ALA A 190 -1.92 1.34 13.17
C ALA A 190 -3.42 1.01 13.17
N PRO A 191 -4.10 1.14 14.32
CA PRO A 191 -5.55 1.12 14.39
C PRO A 191 -6.18 2.07 13.37
N LEU A 192 -7.29 1.64 12.76
CA LEU A 192 -7.99 2.44 11.75
C LEU A 192 -8.43 3.81 12.29
N SER A 193 -8.83 3.86 13.57
CA SER A 193 -9.18 5.10 14.27
C SER A 193 -8.07 6.14 14.22
N ASP A 194 -6.82 5.70 14.41
CA ASP A 194 -5.67 6.60 14.47
C ASP A 194 -5.41 7.20 13.08
N LEU A 195 -5.51 6.38 12.04
CA LEU A 195 -5.37 6.79 10.64
C LEU A 195 -6.48 7.78 10.23
N ILE A 196 -7.72 7.52 10.65
CA ILE A 196 -8.85 8.41 10.39
C ILE A 196 -8.66 9.75 11.13
N ASN A 197 -8.24 9.72 12.40
CA ASN A 197 -8.01 10.93 13.20
C ASN A 197 -6.98 11.84 12.53
N ILE A 198 -5.88 11.28 12.02
CA ILE A 198 -4.86 12.03 11.26
C ILE A 198 -5.48 12.77 10.07
N VAL A 199 -6.28 12.07 9.26
CA VAL A 199 -6.92 12.66 8.07
C VAL A 199 -7.92 13.73 8.48
N ARG A 200 -8.75 13.45 9.48
CA ARG A 200 -9.76 14.38 10.00
C ARG A 200 -9.15 15.67 10.52
N GLU A 201 -8.08 15.58 11.29
CA GLU A 201 -7.45 16.75 11.91
C GLU A 201 -6.68 17.62 10.90
N GLN A 202 -6.12 17.02 9.86
CA GLN A 202 -5.15 17.70 9.00
C GLN A 202 -5.62 17.92 7.54
N CYS A 203 -6.62 17.18 7.07
CA CYS A 203 -7.07 17.19 5.68
C CYS A 203 -8.58 17.48 5.55
N PRO A 204 -9.05 18.66 5.97
CA PRO A 204 -10.49 18.98 6.01
C PRO A 204 -11.16 18.97 4.62
N ARG A 205 -10.38 19.09 3.54
CA ARG A 205 -10.84 19.12 2.15
C ARG A 205 -10.79 17.77 1.43
N VAL A 206 -10.53 16.69 2.15
CA VAL A 206 -10.39 15.36 1.54
C VAL A 206 -11.69 14.94 0.83
N THR A 207 -11.56 14.62 -0.45
CA THR A 207 -12.60 14.08 -1.32
C THR A 207 -12.41 12.60 -1.61
N THR A 208 -11.17 12.10 -1.54
CA THR A 208 -10.82 10.69 -1.73
C THR A 208 -9.94 10.22 -0.59
N LEU A 209 -10.39 9.19 0.13
CA LEU A 209 -9.65 8.55 1.22
C LEU A 209 -9.45 7.07 0.91
N ARG A 210 -8.19 6.65 0.84
CA ARG A 210 -7.77 5.26 0.66
C ARG A 210 -6.98 4.81 1.87
N ILE A 211 -7.49 3.82 2.61
CA ILE A 211 -6.76 3.22 3.73
C ILE A 211 -6.53 1.75 3.38
N VAL A 212 -5.27 1.40 3.13
CA VAL A 212 -4.85 0.06 2.78
C VAL A 212 -3.99 -0.46 3.93
N PRO A 213 -4.53 -1.25 4.87
CA PRO A 213 -3.72 -1.84 5.93
C PRO A 213 -2.64 -2.74 5.32
N CYS A 214 -1.55 -2.94 6.07
CA CYS A 214 -0.64 -4.02 5.74
C CYS A 214 -1.42 -5.33 5.91
N THR A 215 -1.35 -6.23 4.93
CA THR A 215 -2.01 -7.54 4.99
C THR A 215 -1.05 -8.62 4.54
N MET A 216 -1.36 -9.87 4.87
CA MET A 216 -0.63 -11.01 4.33
C MET A 216 -0.68 -11.11 2.80
N PHE A 217 -1.65 -10.46 2.15
CA PHE A 217 -1.80 -10.51 0.70
C PHE A 217 -0.92 -9.48 -0.02
N ASN A 218 -0.87 -8.25 0.51
CA ASN A 218 -0.13 -7.16 -0.12
C ASN A 218 1.35 -7.11 0.31
N ASN A 219 1.67 -7.56 1.53
CA ASN A 219 3.03 -7.56 2.07
C ASN A 219 3.28 -8.76 3.02
N PRO A 220 3.28 -10.01 2.50
CA PRO A 220 3.52 -11.22 3.31
C PRO A 220 4.92 -11.27 3.95
N SER A 221 5.86 -10.47 3.46
CA SER A 221 7.23 -10.36 3.99
C SER A 221 7.37 -9.31 5.10
N CYS A 222 6.30 -8.63 5.51
CA CYS A 222 6.42 -7.62 6.56
C CYS A 222 6.87 -8.26 7.87
N ALA A 223 7.91 -7.70 8.49
CA ALA A 223 8.46 -8.22 9.73
C ALA A 223 7.46 -8.15 10.90
N TRP A 224 6.49 -7.23 10.88
CA TRP A 224 5.42 -7.15 11.88
C TRP A 224 4.65 -8.47 12.03
N TRP A 225 4.45 -9.19 10.91
CA TRP A 225 3.79 -10.49 10.92
C TRP A 225 4.62 -11.59 11.60
N SER A 226 5.90 -11.37 11.93
CA SER A 226 6.65 -12.37 12.70
C SER A 226 6.10 -12.53 14.13
N GLY A 227 5.59 -11.45 14.71
CA GLY A 227 5.01 -11.45 16.06
C GLY A 227 3.49 -11.62 16.13
N HIS A 228 2.79 -11.53 15.00
CA HIS A 228 1.33 -11.45 14.95
C HIS A 228 0.74 -12.49 13.99
N GLN A 229 0.96 -13.76 14.30
CA GLN A 229 0.57 -14.90 13.45
C GLN A 229 -0.69 -15.61 13.93
N LEU A 230 -1.23 -15.18 15.07
CA LEU A 230 -2.48 -15.65 15.61
C LEU A 230 -3.66 -14.97 14.89
N SER A 231 -4.81 -15.63 14.91
CA SER A 231 -6.01 -15.22 14.18
C SER A 231 -6.55 -13.85 14.60
N ASP A 232 -6.43 -13.49 15.88
CA ASP A 232 -6.88 -12.23 16.47
C ASP A 232 -6.23 -10.99 15.83
N HIS A 233 -5.03 -11.13 15.26
CA HIS A 233 -4.35 -10.04 14.58
C HIS A 233 -4.74 -9.88 13.11
N HIS A 234 -5.49 -10.83 12.55
CA HIS A 234 -6.01 -10.75 11.19
C HIS A 234 -7.41 -10.12 11.13
N ASP A 235 -8.13 -10.07 12.26
CA ASP A 235 -9.46 -9.47 12.38
C ASP A 235 -9.48 -7.99 11.98
N HIS A 236 -8.34 -7.29 12.05
CA HIS A 236 -8.23 -5.89 11.66
C HIS A 236 -8.48 -5.64 10.17
N TYR A 237 -8.33 -6.64 9.30
CA TYR A 237 -8.60 -6.51 7.86
C TYR A 237 -9.42 -7.66 7.27
N LEU A 238 -9.50 -8.82 7.91
CA LEU A 238 -10.46 -9.87 7.60
C LEU A 238 -11.68 -9.67 8.49
N ARG A 239 -12.75 -9.12 7.92
CA ARG A 239 -14.04 -8.98 8.59
C ARG A 239 -14.89 -10.18 8.19
N GLY A 240 -15.55 -10.81 9.14
CA GLY A 240 -16.55 -11.84 8.83
C GLY A 240 -17.57 -11.32 7.82
N ALA A 241 -18.18 -12.23 7.06
CA ALA A 241 -19.27 -11.90 6.15
C ALA A 241 -20.64 -11.92 6.84
N ASN A 242 -20.66 -12.08 8.17
CA ASN A 242 -21.89 -12.01 8.96
C ASN A 242 -22.47 -10.60 8.85
N VAL A 243 -23.71 -10.50 8.38
CA VAL A 243 -24.37 -9.21 8.12
C VAL A 243 -24.38 -8.30 9.34
N VAL A 244 -24.62 -8.83 10.55
CA VAL A 244 -24.69 -8.03 11.77
C VAL A 244 -23.34 -7.38 12.06
N GLU A 245 -22.26 -8.15 11.97
CA GLU A 245 -20.89 -7.66 12.14
C GLU A 245 -20.50 -6.66 11.04
N VAL A 246 -20.93 -6.92 9.81
CA VAL A 246 -20.71 -6.03 8.65
C VAL A 246 -21.38 -4.68 8.87
N ILE A 247 -22.64 -4.66 9.32
CA ILE A 247 -23.38 -3.43 9.61
C ILE A 247 -22.70 -2.65 10.73
N GLU A 248 -22.31 -3.33 11.82
CA GLU A 248 -21.66 -2.67 12.95
C GLU A 248 -20.29 -2.09 12.55
N CYS A 249 -19.50 -2.86 11.81
CA CYS A 249 -18.23 -2.42 11.24
C CYS A 249 -18.41 -1.16 10.37
N ALA A 250 -19.42 -1.16 9.49
CA ALA A 250 -19.72 -0.01 8.64
C ALA A 250 -20.17 1.22 9.43
N ARG A 251 -20.94 1.04 10.52
CA ARG A 251 -21.36 2.15 11.41
C ARG A 251 -20.21 2.75 12.19
N VAL A 252 -19.33 1.92 12.76
CA VAL A 252 -18.13 2.39 13.47
C VAL A 252 -17.26 3.20 12.52
N LEU A 253 -17.07 2.72 11.29
CA LEU A 253 -16.36 3.44 10.24
C LEU A 253 -17.04 4.77 9.89
N ALA A 254 -18.36 4.76 9.65
CA ALA A 254 -19.13 5.95 9.31
C ALA A 254 -19.03 7.03 10.40
N SER A 255 -19.12 6.62 11.67
CA SER A 255 -18.96 7.51 12.81
C SER A 255 -17.58 8.17 12.82
N GLY A 256 -16.51 7.39 12.57
CA GLY A 256 -15.14 7.91 12.56
C GLY A 256 -14.88 8.95 11.47
N ILE A 257 -15.51 8.81 10.30
CA ILE A 257 -15.29 9.69 9.14
C ILE A 257 -16.40 10.73 8.91
N ARG A 258 -17.36 10.85 9.83
CA ARG A 258 -18.51 11.74 9.69
C ARG A 258 -18.14 13.21 9.44
N ASP A 259 -17.05 13.66 10.05
CA ASP A 259 -16.58 15.05 9.95
C ASP A 259 -15.87 15.33 8.61
N LEU A 260 -15.60 14.30 7.79
CA LEU A 260 -15.06 14.46 6.45
C LEU A 260 -16.18 14.81 5.46
N VAL A 261 -16.73 16.02 5.61
CA VAL A 261 -17.93 16.48 4.88
C VAL A 261 -17.78 16.54 3.36
N HIS A 262 -16.53 16.59 2.86
CA HIS A 262 -16.22 16.61 1.43
C HIS A 262 -15.88 15.23 0.85
N LEU A 263 -15.85 14.18 1.67
CA LEU A 263 -15.42 12.84 1.26
C LEU A 263 -16.44 12.21 0.31
N LYS A 264 -16.04 11.98 -0.94
CA LYS A 264 -16.87 11.36 -1.99
C LYS A 264 -16.48 9.92 -2.26
N ASN A 265 -15.18 9.61 -2.21
CA ASN A 265 -14.65 8.31 -2.57
C ASN A 265 -13.93 7.69 -1.38
N LEU A 266 -14.43 6.55 -0.91
CA LEU A 266 -13.86 5.82 0.21
C LEU A 266 -13.35 4.46 -0.24
N HIS A 267 -12.12 4.12 0.14
CA HIS A 267 -11.62 2.77 0.05
C HIS A 267 -11.03 2.35 1.39
N ILE A 268 -11.50 1.21 1.89
CA ILE A 268 -10.94 0.57 3.07
C ILE A 268 -10.50 -0.82 2.68
N GLY A 269 -9.24 -1.17 2.95
CA GLY A 269 -8.67 -2.47 2.59
C GLY A 269 -9.14 -3.63 3.49
N TYR A 270 -10.43 -3.65 3.83
CA TYR A 270 -11.10 -4.77 4.48
C TYR A 270 -11.51 -5.81 3.46
N TYR A 271 -11.49 -7.06 3.89
CA TYR A 271 -11.97 -8.22 3.17
C TYR A 271 -13.13 -8.77 3.96
N PHE A 272 -14.31 -8.86 3.36
CA PHE A 272 -15.47 -9.47 4.02
C PHE A 272 -15.49 -10.99 3.84
N VAL A 273 -14.47 -11.64 4.37
CA VAL A 273 -14.35 -13.10 4.45
C VAL A 273 -13.77 -13.51 5.80
N PRO A 274 -14.19 -14.66 6.35
CA PRO A 274 -13.64 -15.17 7.59
C PRO A 274 -12.20 -15.71 7.38
N PHE A 275 -11.40 -15.76 8.45
CA PHE A 275 -10.02 -16.28 8.38
C PHE A 275 -9.97 -17.75 7.90
N GLU A 276 -11.03 -18.51 8.17
CA GLU A 276 -11.25 -19.87 7.68
C GLU A 276 -11.16 -19.97 6.16
N ALA A 277 -11.52 -18.92 5.41
CA ALA A 277 -11.37 -18.88 3.96
C ALA A 277 -9.90 -18.94 3.53
N VAL A 278 -9.01 -18.28 4.30
CA VAL A 278 -7.55 -18.33 4.10
C VAL A 278 -7.04 -19.73 4.39
N ASN A 279 -7.46 -20.34 5.50
CA ASN A 279 -7.04 -21.69 5.88
C ASN A 279 -7.52 -22.73 4.86
N ALA A 280 -8.78 -22.67 4.46
CA ALA A 280 -9.36 -23.56 3.44
C ALA A 280 -8.60 -23.45 2.12
N HIS A 281 -8.27 -22.24 1.66
CA HIS A 281 -7.49 -22.05 0.45
C HIS A 281 -6.13 -22.75 0.50
N ARG A 282 -5.47 -22.73 1.67
CA ARG A 282 -4.11 -23.26 1.84
C ARG A 282 -4.07 -24.77 2.06
N SER A 283 -5.06 -25.34 2.73
CA SER A 283 -4.99 -26.74 3.21
C SER A 283 -6.06 -27.65 2.63
N ALA A 284 -7.20 -27.13 2.17
CA ALA A 284 -8.26 -27.97 1.64
C ALA A 284 -7.88 -28.55 0.28
N ARG A 285 -8.06 -29.87 0.14
CA ARG A 285 -7.64 -30.64 -1.04
C ARG A 285 -8.25 -30.11 -2.34
N ASP A 286 -9.48 -29.59 -2.29
CA ASP A 286 -10.18 -29.06 -3.46
C ASP A 286 -9.69 -27.67 -3.86
N HIS A 287 -9.05 -26.90 -2.97
CA HIS A 287 -8.35 -25.66 -3.32
C HIS A 287 -6.94 -25.93 -3.84
N VAL A 288 -6.16 -26.74 -3.11
CA VAL A 288 -4.72 -26.99 -3.41
C VAL A 288 -4.51 -27.51 -4.84
N ARG A 289 -5.45 -28.27 -5.40
CA ARG A 289 -5.37 -28.78 -6.79
C ARG A 289 -5.29 -27.69 -7.86
N TYR A 290 -5.69 -26.45 -7.57
CA TYR A 290 -5.63 -25.31 -8.49
C TYR A 290 -4.32 -24.53 -8.42
N HIS A 291 -3.40 -24.92 -7.53
CA HIS A 291 -2.13 -24.26 -7.32
C HIS A 291 -0.97 -25.21 -7.65
N SER A 292 -0.06 -24.76 -8.51
CA SER A 292 1.17 -25.49 -8.82
C SER A 292 2.23 -25.36 -7.71
N ILE A 293 2.00 -24.47 -6.76
CA ILE A 293 2.92 -24.14 -5.69
C ILE A 293 2.50 -24.93 -4.45
N LYS A 294 3.44 -25.71 -3.92
CA LYS A 294 3.30 -26.30 -2.60
C LYS A 294 3.56 -25.20 -1.57
N ASP A 295 2.50 -24.65 -1.00
CA ASP A 295 2.64 -23.77 0.17
C ASP A 295 2.96 -24.61 1.40
N SER A 296 3.92 -24.15 2.20
CA SER A 296 4.23 -24.75 3.50
C SER A 296 3.66 -23.88 4.60
N ILE A 297 2.82 -24.49 5.44
CA ILE A 297 2.35 -23.87 6.68
C ILE A 297 3.50 -23.80 7.70
N LYS A 298 4.55 -24.60 7.55
CA LYS A 298 5.69 -24.64 8.47
C LYS A 298 6.79 -23.67 8.04
N TRP A 299 7.37 -22.97 9.02
CA TRP A 299 8.54 -22.11 8.83
C TRP A 299 9.82 -22.88 8.49
N ILE A 300 9.91 -24.13 8.95
CA ILE A 300 11.04 -25.03 8.72
C ILE A 300 10.60 -26.09 7.71
N ASP A 301 11.04 -25.94 6.46
CA ASP A 301 10.67 -26.81 5.35
C ASP A 301 11.87 -27.50 4.68
N GLY A 302 13.07 -27.42 5.28
CA GLY A 302 14.30 -28.05 4.77
C GLY A 302 14.88 -27.40 3.51
N VAL A 303 14.10 -26.56 2.80
CA VAL A 303 14.53 -25.81 1.62
C VAL A 303 15.23 -24.51 2.03
N HIS A 304 14.74 -23.85 3.09
CA HIS A 304 15.24 -22.53 3.52
C HIS A 304 16.03 -22.57 4.84
N ALA A 305 15.68 -23.51 5.73
CA ALA A 305 16.38 -23.75 6.98
C ALA A 305 16.18 -25.22 7.40
N GLN A 306 17.24 -25.85 7.91
CA GLN A 306 17.21 -27.24 8.37
C GLN A 306 17.01 -27.35 9.89
N SER A 307 17.19 -26.26 10.64
CA SER A 307 16.99 -26.20 12.09
C SER A 307 16.49 -24.83 12.55
N ILE A 308 15.90 -24.79 13.75
CA ILE A 308 15.49 -23.55 14.43
C ILE A 308 16.69 -22.60 14.62
N VAL A 309 17.86 -23.15 14.94
CA VAL A 309 19.09 -22.35 15.17
C VAL A 309 19.51 -21.63 13.88
N GLN A 310 19.54 -22.35 12.75
CA GLN A 310 19.88 -21.76 11.45
C GLN A 310 18.86 -20.69 11.04
N PHE A 311 17.57 -20.97 11.25
CA PHE A 311 16.49 -20.03 10.98
C PHE A 311 16.64 -18.74 11.80
N ASN A 312 16.84 -18.85 13.11
CA ASN A 312 16.99 -17.70 14.01
C ASN A 312 18.24 -16.87 13.68
N ALA A 313 19.37 -17.52 13.36
CA ALA A 313 20.59 -16.82 12.98
C ALA A 313 20.41 -16.01 11.68
N LYS A 314 19.77 -16.62 10.67
CA LYS A 314 19.45 -15.93 9.42
C LYS A 314 18.48 -14.77 9.65
N TRP A 315 17.44 -14.98 10.45
CA TRP A 315 16.47 -13.95 10.77
C TRP A 315 17.11 -12.74 11.45
N ALA A 316 17.94 -12.97 12.48
CA ALA A 316 18.62 -11.90 13.21
C ALA A 316 19.55 -11.07 12.31
N ALA A 317 20.18 -11.69 11.31
CA ALA A 317 21.00 -10.99 10.32
C ALA A 317 20.16 -10.12 9.37
N ASP A 318 19.00 -10.62 8.93
CA ASP A 318 18.12 -9.93 7.98
C ASP A 318 17.26 -8.85 8.68
N HIS A 319 16.93 -9.03 9.96
CA HIS A 319 16.01 -8.19 10.75
C HIS A 319 16.57 -7.89 12.15
N PRO A 320 17.60 -7.03 12.25
CA PRO A 320 18.25 -6.74 13.53
C PRO A 320 17.27 -6.12 14.53
N GLY A 321 17.22 -6.70 15.75
CA GLY A 321 16.35 -6.22 16.83
C GLY A 321 14.90 -6.71 16.77
N ILE A 322 14.53 -7.50 15.76
CA ILE A 322 13.19 -8.09 15.62
C ILE A 322 13.25 -9.58 15.97
N PRO A 323 12.36 -10.10 16.84
CA PRO A 323 12.36 -11.51 17.19
C PRO A 323 11.97 -12.36 15.97
N PRO A 324 12.55 -13.57 15.84
CA PRO A 324 12.16 -14.49 14.79
C PRO A 324 10.70 -14.91 14.94
N PRO A 325 10.02 -15.24 13.82
CA PRO A 325 8.72 -15.89 13.83
C PRO A 325 8.64 -17.06 14.80
N ASN A 326 7.50 -17.22 15.47
CA ASN A 326 7.23 -18.45 16.20
C ASN A 326 7.07 -19.62 15.21
N VAL A 327 8.04 -20.51 15.18
CA VAL A 327 8.09 -21.64 14.24
C VAL A 327 6.95 -22.65 14.44
N HIS A 328 6.26 -22.61 15.58
CA HIS A 328 5.10 -23.45 15.87
C HIS A 328 3.79 -22.89 15.32
N LEU A 329 3.78 -21.62 14.91
CA LEU A 329 2.62 -21.00 14.29
C LEU A 329 2.65 -21.15 12.76
N PRO A 330 1.48 -21.18 12.10
CA PRO A 330 1.38 -21.13 10.66
C PRO A 330 2.16 -19.96 10.06
N ARG A 331 3.09 -20.27 9.15
CA ARG A 331 3.72 -19.26 8.28
C ARG A 331 2.64 -18.56 7.49
N LEU A 332 2.81 -17.26 7.22
CA LEU A 332 2.03 -16.60 6.18
C LEU A 332 2.22 -17.29 4.82
N ALA A 333 1.15 -17.33 4.03
CA ALA A 333 1.19 -17.92 2.71
C ALA A 333 2.15 -17.18 1.77
N ASP A 334 2.81 -17.92 0.88
CA ASP A 334 3.63 -17.33 -0.18
C ASP A 334 2.80 -16.38 -1.05
N ARG A 335 3.33 -15.20 -1.39
CA ARG A 335 2.65 -14.24 -2.29
C ARG A 335 2.20 -14.90 -3.60
N ARG A 336 3.00 -15.84 -4.11
CA ARG A 336 2.73 -16.54 -5.37
C ARG A 336 1.52 -17.47 -5.27
N LEU A 337 1.15 -17.94 -4.07
CA LEU A 337 -0.07 -18.72 -3.87
C LEU A 337 -1.31 -17.92 -4.29
N TRP A 338 -1.29 -16.63 -3.98
CA TRP A 338 -2.37 -15.68 -4.25
C TRP A 338 -2.35 -15.09 -5.66
N ALA A 339 -1.30 -15.36 -6.44
CA ALA A 339 -1.06 -14.68 -7.71
C ALA A 339 -2.19 -14.86 -8.73
N LYS A 340 -2.88 -16.02 -8.70
CA LYS A 340 -4.02 -16.31 -9.59
C LYS A 340 -5.29 -16.49 -8.77
N PRO A 341 -6.46 -16.03 -9.28
CA PRO A 341 -7.74 -16.35 -8.67
C PRO A 341 -7.95 -17.87 -8.60
N CYS A 342 -8.30 -18.38 -7.42
CA CYS A 342 -8.71 -19.78 -7.26
C CYS A 342 -10.20 -19.95 -7.61
N PRO A 343 -10.56 -20.85 -8.54
CA PRO A 343 -11.96 -21.12 -8.90
C PRO A 343 -12.83 -21.51 -7.71
N ARG A 344 -12.31 -22.30 -6.76
CA ARG A 344 -13.08 -22.71 -5.57
C ARG A 344 -13.28 -21.56 -4.58
N CYS A 345 -12.31 -20.66 -4.46
CA CYS A 345 -12.54 -19.44 -3.68
C CYS A 345 -13.65 -18.59 -4.30
N ILE A 346 -13.67 -18.48 -5.63
CA ILE A 346 -14.72 -17.73 -6.33
C ILE A 346 -16.07 -18.38 -6.06
N GLU A 347 -16.19 -19.70 -6.28
CA GLU A 347 -17.42 -20.44 -6.05
C GLU A 347 -17.94 -20.32 -4.61
N GLN A 348 -17.06 -20.45 -3.61
CA GLN A 348 -17.45 -20.46 -2.19
C GLN A 348 -17.71 -19.06 -1.63
N TRP A 349 -16.91 -18.06 -2.04
CA TRP A 349 -16.85 -16.79 -1.32
C TRP A 349 -17.27 -15.57 -2.13
N SER A 350 -17.39 -15.65 -3.47
CA SER A 350 -17.68 -14.47 -4.28
C SER A 350 -19.03 -13.83 -3.93
N GLU A 351 -20.11 -14.61 -3.91
CA GLU A 351 -21.45 -14.10 -3.62
C GLU A 351 -21.57 -13.60 -2.18
N VAL A 352 -21.02 -14.36 -1.23
CA VAL A 352 -21.05 -14.05 0.21
C VAL A 352 -20.30 -12.74 0.48
N SER A 353 -19.08 -12.60 -0.04
CA SER A 353 -18.28 -11.38 0.10
C SER A 353 -18.95 -10.20 -0.59
N GLU A 354 -19.45 -10.40 -1.81
CA GLU A 354 -20.15 -9.35 -2.57
C GLU A 354 -21.38 -8.83 -1.83
N ARG A 355 -22.15 -9.73 -1.21
CA ARG A 355 -23.31 -9.36 -0.40
C ARG A 355 -22.90 -8.53 0.81
N ALA A 356 -21.87 -8.96 1.54
CA ALA A 356 -21.35 -8.24 2.69
C ALA A 356 -20.80 -6.85 2.31
N GLU A 357 -20.00 -6.77 1.24
CA GLU A 357 -19.51 -5.50 0.70
C GLU A 357 -20.67 -4.55 0.31
N ARG A 358 -21.71 -5.08 -0.35
CA ARG A 358 -22.89 -4.30 -0.72
C ARG A 358 -23.62 -3.75 0.49
N VAL A 359 -23.81 -4.56 1.54
CA VAL A 359 -24.45 -4.14 2.78
C VAL A 359 -23.61 -3.05 3.46
N ALA A 360 -22.30 -3.25 3.58
CA ALA A 360 -21.39 -2.26 4.15
C ALA A 360 -21.44 -0.93 3.38
N ALA A 361 -21.33 -0.98 2.04
CA ALA A 361 -21.42 0.20 1.19
C ALA A 361 -22.77 0.93 1.35
N SER A 362 -23.85 0.17 1.49
CA SER A 362 -25.20 0.75 1.68
C SER A 362 -25.34 1.45 3.02
N VAL A 363 -24.84 0.83 4.10
CA VAL A 363 -24.84 1.44 5.45
C VAL A 363 -24.00 2.72 5.44
N LEU A 364 -22.81 2.68 4.84
CA LEU A 364 -21.94 3.85 4.73
C LEU A 364 -22.63 4.99 3.97
N ALA A 365 -23.29 4.71 2.85
CA ALA A 365 -24.01 5.71 2.06
C ALA A 365 -25.28 6.25 2.75
N ALA A 366 -25.95 5.44 3.59
CA ALA A 366 -27.06 5.90 4.41
C ALA A 366 -26.59 6.91 5.49
N GLU A 367 -25.49 6.58 6.17
CA GLU A 367 -24.90 7.40 7.23
C GLU A 367 -24.15 8.64 6.69
N LEU A 368 -23.59 8.56 5.47
CA LEU A 368 -22.74 9.59 4.84
C LEU A 368 -23.29 9.95 3.45
N PRO A 369 -24.24 10.89 3.35
CA PRO A 369 -24.94 11.21 2.10
C PRO A 369 -24.05 11.77 1.00
N GLN A 370 -22.85 12.25 1.34
CA GLN A 370 -21.88 12.81 0.38
C GLN A 370 -21.09 11.73 -0.39
N LEU A 371 -21.14 10.47 0.03
CA LEU A 371 -20.40 9.39 -0.63
C LEU A 371 -20.98 9.11 -2.02
N GLU A 372 -20.10 9.03 -3.01
CA GLU A 372 -20.39 8.68 -4.40
C GLU A 372 -19.87 7.27 -4.71
N THR A 373 -18.72 6.90 -4.15
CA THR A 373 -18.13 5.56 -4.31
C THR A 373 -17.58 5.01 -2.99
N VAL A 374 -17.76 3.70 -2.82
CA VAL A 374 -17.18 2.91 -1.73
C VAL A 374 -16.50 1.70 -2.32
N SER A 375 -15.30 1.37 -1.85
CA SER A 375 -14.62 0.16 -2.27
C SER A 375 -13.92 -0.57 -1.13
N PHE A 376 -13.80 -1.88 -1.29
CA PHE A 376 -13.15 -2.78 -0.33
C PHE A 376 -12.04 -3.58 -1.00
N SER A 377 -11.24 -4.32 -0.24
CA SER A 377 -10.32 -5.30 -0.82
C SER A 377 -11.07 -6.59 -1.15
N SER A 378 -10.85 -7.14 -2.34
CA SER A 378 -11.55 -8.36 -2.75
C SER A 378 -10.71 -9.62 -2.51
N PHE A 379 -11.26 -10.56 -1.74
CA PHE A 379 -10.65 -11.89 -1.52
C PHE A 379 -10.75 -12.79 -2.76
N VAL A 380 -11.55 -12.46 -3.76
CA VAL A 380 -11.65 -13.29 -4.99
C VAL A 380 -10.88 -12.69 -6.16
N ALA A 381 -10.40 -11.45 -6.02
CA ALA A 381 -9.56 -10.78 -7.01
C ALA A 381 -8.17 -11.41 -7.18
N GLU A 382 -7.53 -11.06 -8.30
CA GLU A 382 -6.13 -11.38 -8.57
C GLU A 382 -5.23 -10.79 -7.48
N GLN A 383 -4.26 -11.60 -7.01
CA GLN A 383 -3.36 -11.26 -5.90
C GLN A 383 -4.07 -10.91 -4.58
N ARG A 384 -5.40 -10.99 -4.53
CA ARG A 384 -6.22 -10.53 -3.40
C ARG A 384 -6.00 -9.06 -3.07
N VAL A 385 -5.64 -8.23 -4.05
CA VAL A 385 -5.34 -6.80 -3.83
C VAL A 385 -6.18 -5.86 -4.65
N ALA A 386 -6.88 -6.35 -5.68
CA ALA A 386 -7.74 -5.48 -6.48
C ALA A 386 -8.99 -5.07 -5.66
N PRO A 387 -9.42 -3.81 -5.78
CA PRO A 387 -10.59 -3.35 -5.06
C PRO A 387 -11.89 -3.92 -5.65
N SER A 388 -12.87 -4.16 -4.80
CA SER A 388 -14.28 -4.32 -5.17
C SER A 388 -14.99 -2.98 -5.00
N GLU A 389 -15.40 -2.37 -6.10
CA GLU A 389 -15.95 -1.01 -6.13
C GLU A 389 -17.48 -0.99 -6.27
N TRP A 390 -18.10 -0.05 -5.55
CA TRP A 390 -19.53 0.19 -5.49
C TRP A 390 -19.81 1.68 -5.70
N VAL A 391 -20.53 2.00 -6.76
CA VAL A 391 -21.18 3.30 -6.92
C VAL A 391 -22.41 3.29 -6.03
N VAL A 392 -22.50 4.28 -5.15
CA VAL A 392 -23.59 4.42 -4.18
C VAL A 392 -24.42 5.66 -4.50
N GLY A 393 -25.70 5.61 -4.17
CA GLY A 393 -26.60 6.75 -4.34
C GLY A 393 -27.76 6.67 -3.37
N ARG A 394 -28.17 7.83 -2.86
CA ARG A 394 -29.29 7.97 -1.94
C ARG A 394 -30.49 8.57 -2.67
N VAL A 395 -31.64 7.92 -2.53
CA VAL A 395 -32.93 8.42 -3.04
C VAL A 395 -33.89 8.49 -1.86
N GLU A 396 -34.52 9.65 -1.65
CA GLU A 396 -35.53 9.77 -0.60
C GLU A 396 -36.71 8.85 -0.92
N ALA A 397 -37.13 8.08 0.08
CA ALA A 397 -38.32 7.25 -0.01
C ALA A 397 -39.51 8.00 0.59
N PRO A 398 -40.75 7.68 0.19
CA PRO A 398 -41.93 8.14 0.91
C PRO A 398 -41.80 7.82 2.41
N PRO A 399 -42.25 8.72 3.31
CA PRO A 399 -42.20 8.45 4.75
C PRO A 399 -42.98 7.17 5.09
N SER A 400 -42.56 6.49 6.16
CA SER A 400 -43.27 5.30 6.64
C SER A 400 -44.69 5.66 7.09
N SER A 401 -45.56 4.66 7.28
CA SER A 401 -46.89 4.87 7.87
C SER A 401 -46.85 5.57 9.24
N ASN A 402 -45.70 5.51 9.92
CA ASN A 402 -45.47 6.09 11.23
C ASN A 402 -44.76 7.46 11.15
N GLY A 403 -44.58 8.01 9.93
CA GLY A 403 -43.90 9.28 9.70
C GLY A 403 -42.38 9.23 9.78
N GLU A 404 -41.77 8.04 9.86
CA GLU A 404 -40.31 7.92 9.93
C GLU A 404 -39.69 8.19 8.57
N GLN A 405 -38.55 8.90 8.57
CA GLN A 405 -37.78 9.14 7.35
C GLN A 405 -37.24 7.82 6.80
N GLN A 406 -37.37 7.66 5.48
CA GLN A 406 -36.91 6.48 4.77
C GLN A 406 -36.04 6.89 3.57
N VAL A 407 -35.05 6.06 3.26
CA VAL A 407 -34.17 6.26 2.11
C VAL A 407 -33.91 4.93 1.40
N TRP A 408 -33.97 4.98 0.08
CA TRP A 408 -33.50 3.91 -0.77
C TRP A 408 -32.03 4.14 -1.08
N ILE A 409 -31.20 3.17 -0.72
CA ILE A 409 -29.78 3.18 -1.07
C ILE A 409 -29.57 2.29 -2.28
N ARG A 410 -29.15 2.91 -3.38
CA ARG A 410 -28.76 2.22 -4.60
C ARG A 410 -27.30 1.86 -4.50
N THR A 411 -26.98 0.60 -4.71
CA THR A 411 -25.59 0.12 -4.86
C THR A 411 -25.41 -0.57 -6.19
N LYS A 412 -24.33 -0.23 -6.90
CA LYS A 412 -24.07 -0.75 -8.24
C LYS A 412 -22.58 -0.93 -8.48
N ARG A 413 -22.19 -2.03 -9.13
CA ARG A 413 -20.82 -2.17 -9.64
C ARG A 413 -20.57 -1.26 -10.86
N PRO A 414 -19.41 -0.63 -10.98
CA PRO A 414 -19.02 0.06 -12.21
C PRO A 414 -19.14 -0.87 -13.43
N GLY A 415 -19.65 -0.35 -14.54
CA GLY A 415 -19.75 -1.09 -15.81
C GLY A 415 -20.89 -2.10 -15.94
N THR A 416 -21.67 -2.39 -14.88
CA THR A 416 -22.87 -3.23 -15.04
C THR A 416 -24.05 -2.42 -15.62
N PRO A 417 -24.99 -3.02 -16.36
CA PRO A 417 -26.20 -2.32 -16.83
C PRO A 417 -27.05 -1.78 -15.66
N CYS A 418 -27.72 -0.64 -15.85
CA CYS A 418 -28.49 0.04 -14.78
C CYS A 418 -29.69 -0.74 -14.23
N SER A 419 -30.20 -1.75 -14.96
CA SER A 419 -31.45 -2.45 -14.68
C SER A 419 -31.41 -3.44 -13.50
N THR A 420 -30.24 -3.71 -12.91
CA THR A 420 -30.06 -4.69 -11.83
C THR A 420 -29.61 -4.09 -10.50
N GLY A 421 -29.72 -2.76 -10.35
CA GLY A 421 -29.44 -2.11 -9.06
C GLY A 421 -30.36 -2.69 -7.98
N LYS A 422 -29.79 -3.34 -6.97
CA LYS A 422 -30.54 -3.72 -5.78
C LYS A 422 -30.63 -2.48 -4.90
N HIS A 423 -31.85 -2.09 -4.57
CA HIS A 423 -32.11 -1.02 -3.63
C HIS A 423 -32.28 -1.66 -2.25
N LEU A 424 -31.58 -1.12 -1.26
CA LEU A 424 -31.84 -1.46 0.14
C LEU A 424 -32.62 -0.32 0.77
N LEU A 425 -33.73 -0.63 1.42
CA LEU A 425 -34.50 0.36 2.17
C LEU A 425 -33.91 0.54 3.57
N PHE A 426 -33.65 1.78 3.94
CA PHE A 426 -33.25 2.17 5.28
C PHE A 426 -34.30 3.08 5.88
N ARG A 427 -34.56 2.87 7.16
CA ARG A 427 -35.48 3.66 7.98
C ARG A 427 -34.69 4.32 9.10
N LEU A 428 -34.91 5.60 9.32
CA LEU A 428 -34.31 6.32 10.43
C LEU A 428 -35.11 6.01 11.70
N SER A 429 -34.48 5.33 12.65
CA SER A 429 -35.05 5.06 13.97
C SER A 429 -34.15 5.66 15.04
N GLY A 430 -34.65 6.67 15.73
CA GLY A 430 -33.83 7.53 16.59
C GLY A 430 -32.75 8.26 15.76
N MET A 431 -31.49 8.03 16.10
CA MET A 431 -30.33 8.62 15.41
C MET A 431 -29.59 7.64 14.48
N ARG A 432 -30.21 6.50 14.14
CA ARG A 432 -29.55 5.43 13.38
C ARG A 432 -30.38 4.97 12.21
N TRP A 433 -29.73 4.70 11.08
CA TRP A 433 -30.35 4.03 9.96
C TRP A 433 -30.43 2.53 10.18
N ILE A 434 -31.61 1.95 10.00
CA ILE A 434 -31.89 0.52 10.10
C ILE A 434 -32.29 -0.01 8.72
N CYS A 435 -31.59 -1.03 8.23
CA CYS A 435 -31.90 -1.70 6.97
C CYS A 435 -33.16 -2.57 7.14
N THR A 436 -34.27 -2.22 6.50
CA THR A 436 -35.57 -2.88 6.70
C THR A 436 -35.67 -4.22 5.97
N ASP A 437 -34.99 -4.37 4.83
CA ASP A 437 -34.98 -5.63 4.06
C ASP A 437 -34.34 -6.79 4.83
N HIS A 438 -33.56 -6.49 5.88
CA HIS A 438 -32.94 -7.49 6.74
C HIS A 438 -33.84 -7.96 7.88
N GLU A 439 -34.74 -7.11 8.39
CA GLU A 439 -35.67 -7.49 9.45
C GLU A 439 -36.61 -8.63 9.02
N GLN A 440 -36.87 -8.77 7.72
CA GLN A 440 -37.67 -9.85 7.15
C GLN A 440 -36.91 -11.16 6.94
N ALA A 441 -35.57 -11.13 6.88
CA ALA A 441 -34.75 -12.32 6.62
C ALA A 441 -34.25 -12.99 7.91
N THR A 442 -34.31 -12.29 9.05
CA THR A 442 -33.88 -12.80 10.37
C THR A 442 -35.04 -13.12 11.32
N ARG A 443 -36.28 -12.87 10.91
CA ARG A 443 -37.50 -13.37 11.55
C ARG A 443 -37.97 -14.60 10.80
#